data_AF-A0A2E4DBB2-F1
#
_entry.id   AF-A0A2E4DBB2-F1
#
_cell.length_a   1.000
_cell.length_b   1.000
_cell.length_c   1.000
_cell.angle_alpha   90.00
_cell.angle_beta   90.00
_cell.angle_gamma   90.00
#
_symmetry.space_group_name_H-M   'P 1'
#
loop_
_entity.id
_entity.type
_entity.pdbx_description
1 polymer ?
#
loop_
_entity_poly.entity_id
_entity_poly.type
_entity_poly.pdbx_seq_one_letter_code
_entity_poly.pdbx_strand_id
1 'polypeptide(L)'
;MKILILLTFILGQVFFIGCENIPRGRDSIAQLESKITSDEDEEVEDVDLSVERPSGAVVIQSDFCGCSQGEPITFGNCEAICDNKPNDENQTLYFNVELTNEITLDETFGNVFGWCNAQLPDENGEAIVGTGCVLEIKDENGSTQSIAFEPENNNSTSFSVDIGGLNDNTTYRVTIVEQTSGATSTTFQFRKFSDLLESRKRGPLQIEPVNRYTCMIREFETTEGSGSTNLLDLDRFHLFFNSQTRPEPLREETVASFFCHDIGTHGETPINSPLLEETTGVFSVWYKDDPRFYNLFGGPERDINELIEQEVNLQGATLSSTPDLFAELNWLSYLDDGDATPGGDNDVTSVQVRNENLGFYMSPFLDSDTFKAYCPTRAHYFSNSPLFKAMKEYIGVDTEGLYIAKENNVCNFLLINESVVEDIWFYKQNGNHIKPTSDTIAGKQIQFYWPADPSSPYIKKSHQRIYTIKATDELSDACGTPVTSTNTNTSGGIPDNFPPHDKRIGCVPVLAD
;
A
#
# COMPACT_ATOMS: atom_id res chain seq x y z
N MET A 1 56.36 -1.45 -22.69
CA MET A 1 57.48 -0.82 -23.44
C MET A 1 57.12 0.65 -23.64
N LYS A 2 58.04 1.59 -23.34
CA LYS A 2 58.07 3.06 -23.60
C LYS A 2 56.72 3.80 -23.91
N ILE A 3 56.23 4.70 -23.05
CA ILE A 3 56.67 6.14 -22.87
C ILE A 3 56.26 7.00 -24.10
N LEU A 4 55.51 8.12 -23.98
CA LEU A 4 56.00 9.53 -23.90
C LEU A 4 54.78 10.52 -23.94
N ILE A 5 54.69 11.74 -23.36
CA ILE A 5 55.17 12.34 -22.07
C ILE A 5 54.50 13.74 -21.81
N LEU A 6 54.20 14.12 -20.55
CA LEU A 6 53.99 15.52 -20.01
C LEU A 6 52.79 16.39 -20.51
N LEU A 7 52.37 17.52 -19.89
CA LEU A 7 52.89 18.41 -18.80
C LEU A 7 51.73 18.81 -17.83
N THR A 8 51.81 18.89 -16.47
CA THR A 8 52.49 19.85 -15.54
C THR A 8 52.14 21.34 -15.74
N PHE A 9 51.94 22.24 -14.76
CA PHE A 9 51.87 22.23 -13.26
C PHE A 9 51.33 23.62 -12.77
N ILE A 10 51.51 23.98 -11.47
CA ILE A 10 51.28 25.31 -10.80
C ILE A 10 49.84 25.51 -10.28
N LEU A 11 49.49 25.70 -8.99
CA LEU A 11 50.15 26.04 -7.71
C LEU A 11 50.20 27.54 -7.29
N GLY A 12 49.15 28.00 -6.58
CA GLY A 12 49.29 28.82 -5.35
C GLY A 12 49.10 30.36 -5.38
N GLN A 13 48.70 30.89 -4.22
CA GLN A 13 48.79 32.28 -3.70
C GLN A 13 47.65 33.30 -3.99
N VAL A 14 46.69 33.34 -3.06
CA VAL A 14 46.25 34.51 -2.23
C VAL A 14 46.64 35.94 -2.69
N PHE A 15 45.66 36.85 -2.75
CA PHE A 15 45.73 38.19 -2.10
C PHE A 15 44.35 38.87 -1.92
N PHE A 16 44.30 39.84 -0.99
CA PHE A 16 43.11 40.48 -0.41
C PHE A 16 42.53 41.66 -1.21
N ILE A 17 41.19 41.76 -1.26
CA ILE A 17 40.36 42.99 -1.14
C ILE A 17 39.03 42.54 -0.49
N GLY A 18 38.35 43.19 0.45
CA GLY A 18 38.62 44.45 1.16
C GLY A 18 37.33 45.26 1.41
N CYS A 19 36.63 44.99 2.53
CA CYS A 19 35.53 45.75 3.18
C CYS A 19 34.29 46.14 2.32
N GLU A 20 33.04 46.09 2.79
CA GLU A 20 32.49 46.68 4.03
C GLU A 20 31.19 45.99 4.52
N ASN A 21 30.79 46.35 5.76
CA ASN A 21 29.45 46.21 6.36
C ASN A 21 28.96 44.82 6.83
N ILE A 22 29.47 44.38 7.98
CA ILE A 22 28.71 43.61 8.99
C ILE A 22 28.93 44.29 10.37
N PRO A 23 27.89 44.51 11.21
CA PRO A 23 28.04 45.25 12.46
C PRO A 23 28.86 44.51 13.53
N ARG A 24 29.65 45.27 14.32
CA ARG A 24 30.27 44.80 15.56
C ARG A 24 29.40 45.18 16.76
N GLY A 25 29.31 44.31 17.75
CA GLY A 25 28.54 44.55 18.98
C GLY A 25 28.67 43.41 20.01
N ARG A 26 29.89 42.94 20.27
CA ARG A 26 30.16 41.99 21.37
C ARG A 26 31.38 42.48 22.13
N ASP A 27 31.15 43.11 23.28
CA ASP A 27 32.22 43.59 24.15
C ASP A 27 32.86 42.42 24.92
N SER A 28 34.19 42.49 25.06
CA SER A 28 34.98 41.50 25.79
C SER A 28 35.32 42.00 27.20
N ILE A 29 35.17 41.11 28.18
CA ILE A 29 35.42 41.36 29.61
C ILE A 29 36.91 41.63 29.86
N ALA A 30 37.37 42.87 29.68
CA ALA A 30 38.71 43.34 30.08
C ALA A 30 38.92 44.88 29.97
N GLN A 31 38.02 45.74 30.50
CA GLN A 31 38.36 47.16 30.76
C GLN A 31 37.38 47.97 31.64
N LEU A 32 36.89 47.39 32.74
CA LEU A 32 36.05 48.11 33.73
C LEU A 32 36.64 48.12 35.16
N GLU A 33 37.97 48.17 35.27
CA GLU A 33 38.66 48.62 36.48
C GLU A 33 39.25 50.03 36.28
N SER A 34 38.45 51.07 36.55
CA SER A 34 38.90 52.39 37.08
C SER A 34 37.85 53.50 36.97
N LYS A 35 36.78 53.43 37.78
CA LYS A 35 36.15 54.68 38.25
C LYS A 35 35.41 54.55 39.59
N ILE A 36 36.19 54.52 40.66
CA ILE A 36 35.71 54.79 42.02
C ILE A 36 35.72 56.31 42.23
N THR A 37 34.53 56.88 42.45
CA THR A 37 34.19 58.06 43.28
C THR A 37 32.67 58.15 43.28
N SER A 38 32.00 57.76 44.38
CA SER A 38 31.42 58.68 45.39
C SER A 38 30.06 59.26 44.90
N ASP A 39 28.96 59.25 45.67
CA ASP A 39 28.72 58.95 47.09
C ASP A 39 27.30 58.35 47.29
N GLU A 40 27.06 57.79 48.49
CA GLU A 40 25.76 57.69 49.21
C GLU A 40 24.49 57.24 48.44
N ASP A 41 24.18 55.95 48.51
CA ASP A 41 23.02 55.43 49.29
C ASP A 41 23.08 53.89 49.35
N GLU A 42 23.12 53.31 50.56
CA GLU A 42 23.03 51.85 50.76
C GLU A 42 21.56 51.39 50.74
N GLU A 43 20.99 51.24 49.55
CA GLU A 43 19.96 50.20 49.37
C GLU A 43 20.70 48.86 49.25
N VAL A 44 20.53 48.02 50.27
CA VAL A 44 20.88 46.60 50.16
C VAL A 44 19.87 46.00 49.18
N GLU A 45 20.27 45.81 47.93
CA GLU A 45 19.61 44.81 47.09
C GLU A 45 19.79 43.46 47.79
N ASP A 46 18.73 42.99 48.44
CA ASP A 46 18.61 41.60 48.83
C ASP A 46 18.77 40.78 47.55
N VAL A 47 19.94 40.14 47.40
CA VAL A 47 20.19 39.21 46.31
C VAL A 47 19.23 38.05 46.53
N ASP A 48 18.17 38.04 45.74
CA ASP A 48 17.20 36.96 45.73
C ASP A 48 17.93 35.65 45.39
N LEU A 49 18.12 34.81 46.41
CA LEU A 49 18.70 33.48 46.32
C LEU A 49 17.61 32.44 46.06
N SER A 50 16.60 32.80 45.27
CA SER A 50 15.60 31.88 44.73
C SER A 50 16.26 30.90 43.76
N VAL A 51 16.63 29.73 44.30
CA VAL A 51 17.09 28.58 43.49
C VAL A 51 15.85 28.00 42.79
N GLU A 52 15.56 28.44 41.57
CA GLU A 52 14.45 27.92 40.77
C GLU A 52 14.82 26.57 40.09
N ARG A 53 13.86 25.64 39.95
CA ARG A 53 14.07 24.40 39.19
C ARG A 53 14.20 24.72 37.69
N PRO A 54 15.32 24.40 37.03
CA PRO A 54 15.52 24.75 35.63
C PRO A 54 14.60 23.92 34.72
N SER A 55 13.87 24.59 33.83
CA SER A 55 13.05 23.95 32.78
C SER A 55 13.88 23.68 31.52
N GLY A 56 13.61 22.56 30.85
CA GLY A 56 14.38 22.07 29.70
C GLY A 56 15.71 21.41 30.06
N ALA A 57 16.11 21.43 31.33
CA ALA A 57 17.37 20.87 31.82
C ALA A 57 17.38 19.32 31.89
N VAL A 58 16.20 18.70 31.93
CA VAL A 58 16.01 17.26 31.67
C VAL A 58 15.67 17.09 30.19
N VAL A 59 16.59 16.54 29.41
CA VAL A 59 16.47 16.33 27.97
C VAL A 59 16.16 14.86 27.69
N ILE A 60 14.90 14.56 27.37
CA ILE A 60 14.49 13.20 26.98
C ILE A 60 15.08 12.87 25.61
N GLN A 61 15.77 11.74 25.52
CA GLN A 61 16.45 11.27 24.31
C GLN A 61 15.46 10.67 23.31
N SER A 62 15.87 10.56 22.04
CA SER A 62 15.02 10.10 20.94
C SER A 62 14.88 8.56 20.83
N ASP A 63 15.42 7.81 21.78
CA ASP A 63 15.50 6.34 21.79
C ASP A 63 14.46 5.68 22.73
N PHE A 64 13.32 6.36 22.93
CA PHE A 64 12.19 5.83 23.69
C PHE A 64 11.45 4.72 22.94
N CYS A 65 10.99 3.70 23.67
CA CYS A 65 10.27 2.54 23.14
C CYS A 65 9.28 1.98 24.15
N GLY A 66 8.01 1.86 23.75
CA GLY A 66 7.03 1.03 24.44
C GLY A 66 7.18 -0.43 24.03
N CYS A 67 7.14 -1.33 25.01
CA CYS A 67 7.22 -2.78 24.80
C CYS A 67 6.08 -3.51 25.54
N SER A 68 5.69 -4.68 25.03
CA SER A 68 4.75 -5.63 25.65
C SER A 68 5.12 -7.05 25.22
N GLN A 69 5.19 -8.01 26.14
CA GLN A 69 5.59 -9.41 25.88
C GLN A 69 6.95 -9.61 25.18
N GLY A 70 7.82 -8.59 25.18
CA GLY A 70 9.10 -8.57 24.45
C GLY A 70 9.02 -7.88 23.07
N GLU A 71 7.82 -7.60 22.58
CA GLU A 71 7.58 -6.95 21.28
C GLU A 71 7.37 -5.43 21.42
N PRO A 72 7.68 -4.62 20.39
CA PRO A 72 7.44 -3.18 20.42
C PRO A 72 5.95 -2.83 20.23
N ILE A 73 5.45 -1.90 21.05
CA ILE A 73 4.08 -1.33 20.97
C ILE A 73 4.07 0.17 20.60
N THR A 74 5.22 0.71 20.21
CA THR A 74 5.37 2.09 19.71
C THR A 74 6.37 2.15 18.56
N PHE A 75 6.26 3.19 17.73
CA PHE A 75 7.20 3.44 16.63
C PHE A 75 8.62 3.78 17.10
N GLY A 76 9.60 3.19 16.45
CA GLY A 76 11.03 3.45 16.64
C GLY A 76 11.86 2.25 16.22
N ASN A 77 13.18 2.32 16.39
CA ASN A 77 14.06 1.15 16.27
C ASN A 77 13.99 0.32 17.57
N CYS A 78 12.79 -0.18 17.88
CA CYS A 78 12.46 -0.68 19.20
C CYS A 78 12.64 -2.19 19.39
N GLU A 79 12.74 -2.97 18.32
CA GLU A 79 12.98 -4.43 18.34
C GLU A 79 14.10 -4.81 19.32
N ALA A 80 15.33 -4.34 19.06
CA ALA A 80 16.49 -4.62 19.90
C ALA A 80 16.42 -4.06 21.33
N ILE A 81 15.54 -3.09 21.60
CA ILE A 81 15.30 -2.58 22.95
C ILE A 81 14.33 -3.50 23.69
N CYS A 82 13.23 -3.90 23.05
CA CYS A 82 12.18 -4.73 23.61
C CYS A 82 12.61 -6.21 23.77
N ASP A 83 13.42 -6.75 22.86
CA ASP A 83 14.11 -8.06 22.98
C ASP A 83 14.84 -8.23 24.33
N ASN A 84 15.30 -7.13 24.92
CA ASN A 84 16.08 -7.09 26.15
C ASN A 84 15.24 -6.68 27.38
N LYS A 85 13.91 -6.65 27.27
CA LYS A 85 12.97 -6.34 28.38
C LYS A 85 12.31 -7.61 28.92
N PRO A 86 11.62 -7.53 30.08
CA PRO A 86 10.80 -8.64 30.55
C PRO A 86 9.71 -9.00 29.55
N ASN A 87 9.49 -10.30 29.34
CA ASN A 87 8.35 -10.80 28.57
C ASN A 87 7.12 -10.91 29.48
N ASP A 88 6.62 -9.77 29.97
CA ASP A 88 5.37 -9.66 30.70
C ASP A 88 4.28 -8.95 29.88
N GLU A 89 3.02 -9.11 30.27
CA GLU A 89 1.86 -8.51 29.58
C GLU A 89 1.72 -7.00 29.87
N ASN A 90 2.67 -6.41 30.61
CA ASN A 90 2.64 -5.03 31.04
C ASN A 90 3.17 -4.11 29.92
N GLN A 91 2.26 -3.34 29.33
CA GLN A 91 2.58 -2.37 28.29
C GLN A 91 3.43 -1.22 28.88
N THR A 92 4.74 -1.25 28.68
CA THR A 92 5.71 -0.40 29.39
C THR A 92 6.51 0.47 28.44
N LEU A 93 6.50 1.79 28.66
CA LEU A 93 7.32 2.77 27.95
C LEU A 93 8.68 2.96 28.61
N TYR A 94 9.74 2.61 27.90
CA TYR A 94 11.14 2.83 28.28
C TYR A 94 11.68 4.09 27.60
N PHE A 95 12.47 4.90 28.30
CA PHE A 95 13.13 6.07 27.73
C PHE A 95 14.41 6.44 28.49
N ASN A 96 15.31 7.16 27.82
CA ASN A 96 16.53 7.70 28.41
C ASN A 96 16.45 9.23 28.51
N VAL A 97 17.22 9.81 29.45
CA VAL A 97 17.37 11.26 29.61
C VAL A 97 18.83 11.67 29.71
N GLU A 98 19.14 12.86 29.22
CA GLU A 98 20.39 13.57 29.42
C GLU A 98 20.12 14.80 30.30
N LEU A 99 21.08 15.14 31.16
CA LEU A 99 20.96 16.23 32.12
C LEU A 99 21.93 17.34 31.77
N THR A 100 21.48 18.59 31.81
CA THR A 100 22.37 19.75 31.59
C THR A 100 23.30 19.96 32.79
N ASN A 101 24.30 20.83 32.58
CA ASN A 101 25.19 21.29 33.65
C ASN A 101 24.44 21.97 34.81
N GLU A 102 23.25 22.52 34.56
CA GLU A 102 22.41 23.19 35.57
C GLU A 102 21.82 22.20 36.60
N ILE A 103 21.65 20.92 36.23
CA ILE A 103 21.29 19.87 37.18
C ILE A 103 22.53 19.17 37.72
N THR A 104 23.51 18.84 36.86
CA THR A 104 24.62 17.97 37.23
C THR A 104 25.75 18.64 38.02
N LEU A 105 25.84 19.98 37.99
CA LEU A 105 26.79 20.75 38.81
C LEU A 105 26.16 21.38 40.06
N ASP A 106 24.82 21.31 40.20
CA ASP A 106 24.11 21.79 41.37
C ASP A 106 24.02 20.69 42.44
N GLU A 107 24.55 20.96 43.64
CA GLU A 107 24.54 20.03 44.77
C GLU A 107 23.12 19.72 45.30
N THR A 108 22.14 20.57 44.97
CA THR A 108 20.72 20.46 45.34
C THR A 108 19.99 19.47 44.44
N PHE A 109 20.26 19.50 43.13
CA PHE A 109 19.60 18.64 42.15
C PHE A 109 20.41 17.37 41.87
N GLY A 110 21.61 17.49 41.29
CA GLY A 110 22.56 16.41 40.95
C GLY A 110 22.09 15.39 39.90
N ASN A 111 20.84 14.93 39.97
CA ASN A 111 20.22 13.91 39.13
C ASN A 111 18.69 14.16 38.99
N VAL A 112 17.99 13.29 38.25
CA VAL A 112 16.52 13.39 38.05
C VAL A 112 15.74 13.31 39.36
N PHE A 113 16.16 12.45 40.29
CA PHE A 113 15.48 12.31 41.59
C PHE A 113 15.57 13.60 42.41
N GLY A 114 16.74 14.24 42.48
CA GLY A 114 16.88 15.54 43.14
C GLY A 114 16.15 16.65 42.41
N TRP A 115 16.19 16.72 41.07
CA TRP A 115 15.37 17.68 40.31
C TRP A 115 13.87 17.56 40.64
N CYS A 116 13.34 16.34 40.77
CA CYS A 116 11.94 16.09 41.12
C CYS A 116 11.58 16.26 42.61
N ASN A 117 12.52 16.08 43.55
CA ASN A 117 12.21 15.95 44.99
C ASN A 117 13.00 16.89 45.92
N ALA A 118 14.00 17.62 45.42
CA ALA A 118 14.78 18.54 46.24
C ALA A 118 13.89 19.64 46.83
N GLN A 119 14.19 20.03 48.07
CA GLN A 119 13.47 21.11 48.74
C GLN A 119 14.09 22.44 48.32
N LEU A 120 13.26 23.36 47.83
CA LEU A 120 13.70 24.71 47.46
C LEU A 120 13.23 25.72 48.49
N PRO A 121 14.02 26.76 48.81
CA PRO A 121 13.52 27.90 49.58
C PRO A 121 12.47 28.66 48.76
N ASP A 122 11.40 29.10 49.43
CA ASP A 122 10.47 30.08 48.87
C ASP A 122 11.03 31.51 48.96
N GLU A 123 10.27 32.50 48.50
CA GLU A 123 10.59 33.95 48.60
C GLU A 123 10.83 34.44 50.05
N ASN A 124 10.48 33.63 51.07
CA ASN A 124 10.68 33.90 52.49
C ASN A 124 11.80 33.05 53.13
N GLY A 125 12.45 32.16 52.37
CA GLY A 125 13.46 31.22 52.84
C GLY A 125 12.90 29.98 53.56
N GLU A 126 11.58 29.72 53.50
CA GLU A 126 10.98 28.48 54.00
C GLU A 126 11.12 27.36 52.97
N ALA A 127 11.47 26.14 53.41
CA ALA A 127 11.70 25.02 52.51
C ALA A 127 10.38 24.44 51.96
N ILE A 128 10.09 24.69 50.69
CA ILE A 128 9.01 23.99 49.97
C ILE A 128 9.50 22.59 49.59
N VAL A 129 8.81 21.57 50.10
CA VAL A 129 9.06 20.18 49.71
C VAL A 129 8.59 19.96 48.29
N GLY A 130 9.50 19.59 47.38
CA GLY A 130 9.12 19.16 46.04
C GLY A 130 8.16 17.97 46.10
N THR A 131 7.00 18.10 45.47
CA THR A 131 5.92 17.09 45.53
C THR A 131 6.11 15.95 44.53
N GLY A 132 7.30 15.80 43.98
CA GLY A 132 7.63 14.80 42.97
C GLY A 132 7.28 15.26 41.54
N CYS A 133 7.55 14.35 40.60
CA CYS A 133 7.26 14.54 39.19
C CYS A 133 6.11 13.65 38.72
N VAL A 134 5.46 14.08 37.64
CA VAL A 134 4.56 13.24 36.84
C VAL A 134 4.94 13.35 35.37
N LEU A 135 4.57 12.34 34.60
CA LEU A 135 4.53 12.45 33.15
C LEU A 135 3.17 13.01 32.74
N GLU A 136 3.15 14.25 32.27
CA GLU A 136 2.00 14.81 31.58
C GLU A 136 1.94 14.20 30.17
N ILE A 137 0.85 13.48 29.89
CA ILE A 137 0.60 12.82 28.62
C ILE A 137 -0.60 13.49 27.97
N LYS A 138 -0.39 14.09 26.80
CA LYS A 138 -1.40 14.81 26.04
C LYS A 138 -1.69 14.12 24.72
N ASP A 139 -2.94 13.76 24.49
CA ASP A 139 -3.37 13.10 23.26
C ASP A 139 -3.43 14.05 22.04
N GLU A 140 -3.77 13.50 20.88
CA GLU A 140 -3.96 14.24 19.63
C GLU A 140 -5.17 15.20 19.64
N ASN A 141 -6.17 14.95 20.49
CA ASN A 141 -7.32 15.83 20.71
C ASN A 141 -7.03 16.97 21.73
N GLY A 142 -5.89 16.88 22.43
CA GLY A 142 -5.47 17.82 23.47
C GLY A 142 -6.00 17.49 24.86
N SER A 143 -6.58 16.32 25.09
CA SER A 143 -6.89 15.80 26.41
C SER A 143 -5.60 15.46 27.15
N THR A 144 -5.52 15.81 28.43
CA THR A 144 -4.33 15.62 29.28
C THR A 144 -4.63 14.61 30.39
N GLN A 145 -3.71 13.69 30.61
CA GLN A 145 -3.67 12.78 31.77
C GLN A 145 -2.27 12.77 32.38
N SER A 146 -2.16 12.36 33.64
CA SER A 146 -0.88 12.30 34.36
C SER A 146 -0.59 10.87 34.81
N ILE A 147 0.61 10.38 34.51
CA ILE A 147 1.13 9.11 35.02
C ILE A 147 2.19 9.43 36.09
N ALA A 148 2.19 8.67 37.19
CA ALA A 148 3.16 8.83 38.27
C ALA A 148 4.58 8.59 37.75
N PHE A 149 5.53 9.47 38.11
CA PHE A 149 6.93 9.35 37.74
C PHE A 149 7.82 9.41 38.99
N GLU A 150 8.20 8.24 39.49
CA GLU A 150 8.99 8.06 40.71
C GLU A 150 10.43 7.62 40.34
N PRO A 151 11.34 8.55 39.99
CA PRO A 151 12.73 8.22 39.70
C PRO A 151 13.44 7.68 40.97
N GLU A 152 14.33 6.70 40.82
CA GLU A 152 15.13 6.20 41.93
C GLU A 152 16.32 7.14 42.27
N ASN A 153 16.70 7.20 43.55
CA ASN A 153 17.88 7.93 44.01
C ASN A 153 19.18 7.13 43.76
N ASN A 154 19.50 6.89 42.49
CA ASN A 154 20.60 6.00 42.08
C ASN A 154 21.43 6.53 40.88
N ASN A 155 21.28 7.82 40.52
CA ASN A 155 21.85 8.45 39.32
C ASN A 155 21.46 7.77 37.99
N SER A 156 20.33 7.04 37.93
CA SER A 156 19.85 6.48 36.66
C SER A 156 19.52 7.58 35.65
N THR A 157 19.87 7.32 34.39
CA THR A 157 19.46 8.08 33.21
C THR A 157 18.43 7.32 32.36
N SER A 158 18.01 6.13 32.80
CA SER A 158 17.08 5.25 32.10
C SER A 158 15.86 4.96 32.97
N PHE A 159 14.66 5.10 32.40
CA PHE A 159 13.39 4.99 33.12
C PHE A 159 12.38 4.14 32.34
N SER A 160 11.37 3.66 33.06
CA SER A 160 10.30 2.81 32.54
C SER A 160 8.97 3.14 33.23
N VAL A 161 7.88 3.26 32.48
CA VAL A 161 6.55 3.61 33.02
C VAL A 161 5.44 2.79 32.38
N ASP A 162 4.43 2.42 33.15
CA ASP A 162 3.24 1.72 32.65
C ASP A 162 2.40 2.65 31.76
N ILE A 163 2.08 2.20 30.54
CA ILE A 163 1.22 2.87 29.57
C ILE A 163 0.00 2.02 29.18
N GLY A 164 -0.31 0.96 29.93
CA GLY A 164 -1.48 0.11 29.71
C GLY A 164 -2.81 0.86 29.82
N GLY A 165 -2.87 1.94 30.59
CA GLY A 165 -4.03 2.83 30.68
C GLY A 165 -4.23 3.78 29.49
N LEU A 166 -3.29 3.84 28.54
CA LEU A 166 -3.43 4.64 27.31
C LEU A 166 -4.26 3.90 26.25
N ASN A 167 -5.00 4.65 25.43
CA ASN A 167 -5.69 4.07 24.28
C ASN A 167 -4.68 3.71 23.18
N ASP A 168 -4.95 2.60 22.50
CA ASP A 168 -4.18 2.19 21.34
C ASP A 168 -4.50 3.08 20.12
N ASN A 169 -3.65 2.98 19.10
CA ASN A 169 -3.72 3.74 17.83
C ASN A 169 -3.87 5.26 18.03
N THR A 170 -3.32 5.78 19.12
CA THR A 170 -3.42 7.19 19.54
C THR A 170 -2.03 7.82 19.65
N THR A 171 -1.89 9.06 19.17
CA THR A 171 -0.65 9.83 19.26
C THR A 171 -0.59 10.62 20.57
N TYR A 172 0.52 10.52 21.28
CA TYR A 172 0.76 11.13 22.58
C TYR A 172 2.00 12.03 22.56
N ARG A 173 1.87 13.22 23.14
CA ARG A 173 2.98 14.10 23.51
C ARG A 173 3.22 13.98 25.00
N VAL A 174 4.47 13.80 25.41
CA VAL A 174 4.84 13.47 26.79
C VAL A 174 5.95 14.38 27.29
N THR A 175 5.74 14.90 28.50
CA THR A 175 6.61 15.83 29.21
C THR A 175 6.68 15.41 30.68
N ILE A 176 7.87 15.40 31.28
CA ILE A 176 8.00 15.27 32.74
C ILE A 176 7.76 16.66 33.33
N VAL A 177 6.86 16.75 34.30
CA VAL A 177 6.47 17.99 34.99
C VAL A 177 6.68 17.81 36.49
N GLU A 178 7.46 18.71 37.10
CA GLU A 178 7.58 18.78 38.55
C GLU A 178 6.37 19.54 39.12
N GLN A 179 5.69 18.97 40.11
CA GLN A 179 4.35 19.38 40.50
C GLN A 179 4.27 20.67 41.34
N THR A 180 5.35 21.07 42.00
CA THR A 180 5.40 22.25 42.87
C THR A 180 5.70 23.54 42.10
N SER A 181 6.73 23.53 41.26
CA SER A 181 7.19 24.69 40.47
C SER A 181 6.59 24.74 39.07
N GLY A 182 6.08 23.62 38.55
CA GLY A 182 5.68 23.50 37.15
C GLY A 182 6.87 23.42 36.17
N ALA A 183 8.09 23.21 36.67
CA ALA A 183 9.26 23.02 35.80
C ALA A 183 9.10 21.78 34.91
N THR A 184 9.53 21.89 33.65
CA THR A 184 9.25 20.88 32.62
C THR A 184 10.52 20.33 31.96
N SER A 185 10.49 19.06 31.53
CA SER A 185 11.50 18.49 30.64
C SER A 185 11.32 18.95 29.19
N THR A 186 12.20 18.53 28.29
CA THR A 186 11.85 18.49 26.87
C THR A 186 10.65 17.58 26.63
N THR A 187 9.85 17.89 25.61
CA THR A 187 8.69 17.09 25.20
C THR A 187 9.07 16.16 24.05
N PHE A 188 8.66 14.90 24.12
CA PHE A 188 8.74 13.95 23.00
C PHE A 188 7.33 13.52 22.55
N GLN A 189 7.26 12.87 21.40
CA GLN A 189 6.00 12.37 20.84
C GLN A 189 6.16 10.91 20.44
N PHE A 190 5.25 10.05 20.90
CA PHE A 190 5.13 8.67 20.45
C PHE A 190 3.69 8.37 20.02
N ARG A 191 3.49 7.27 19.31
CA ARG A 191 2.17 6.74 18.99
C ARG A 191 2.14 5.30 19.48
N LYS A 192 1.17 5.00 20.36
CA LYS A 192 0.87 3.64 20.80
C LYS A 192 0.04 2.98 19.71
N PHE A 193 0.35 1.75 19.34
CA PHE A 193 -0.47 0.98 18.40
C PHE A 193 -1.02 -0.29 19.08
N SER A 194 -2.17 -0.76 18.60
CA SER A 194 -2.63 -2.12 18.90
C SER A 194 -1.71 -3.12 18.20
N ASP A 195 -1.57 -4.33 18.72
CA ASP A 195 -0.78 -5.44 18.17
C ASP A 195 -0.65 -5.36 16.63
N LEU A 196 0.56 -5.09 16.13
CA LEU A 196 0.77 -4.99 14.68
C LEU A 196 0.46 -6.37 14.08
N LEU A 197 -0.30 -6.37 12.99
CA LEU A 197 -0.42 -7.54 12.15
C LEU A 197 0.97 -7.87 11.58
N GLU A 198 1.62 -8.87 12.18
CA GLU A 198 2.89 -9.42 11.74
C GLU A 198 2.75 -10.14 10.39
N SER A 199 2.70 -9.35 9.32
CA SER A 199 2.91 -9.90 7.99
C SER A 199 4.33 -10.45 7.88
N ARG A 200 4.43 -11.79 7.85
CA ARG A 200 5.67 -12.51 7.49
C ARG A 200 6.18 -12.20 6.07
N LYS A 201 5.43 -11.42 5.28
CA LYS A 201 5.80 -10.94 3.92
C LYS A 201 5.46 -9.45 3.76
N ARG A 202 6.39 -8.56 4.14
CA ARG A 202 6.35 -7.14 3.75
C ARG A 202 6.81 -6.96 2.28
N GLY A 203 6.46 -5.83 1.68
CA GLY A 203 6.79 -5.49 0.28
C GLY A 203 5.64 -5.77 -0.70
N PRO A 204 5.88 -5.66 -2.03
CA PRO A 204 4.81 -5.74 -3.02
C PRO A 204 4.09 -7.10 -3.03
N LEU A 205 2.81 -7.07 -3.40
CA LEU A 205 2.00 -8.23 -3.76
C LEU A 205 2.62 -8.93 -4.97
N GLN A 206 2.69 -10.25 -4.94
CA GLN A 206 3.20 -11.00 -6.09
C GLN A 206 2.27 -10.79 -7.30
N ILE A 207 2.86 -10.52 -8.47
CA ILE A 207 2.13 -10.33 -9.74
C ILE A 207 2.33 -11.58 -10.59
N GLU A 208 1.25 -12.07 -11.21
CA GLU A 208 1.28 -13.19 -12.15
C GLU A 208 0.74 -12.75 -13.53
N PRO A 209 1.43 -13.08 -14.64
CA PRO A 209 0.94 -12.81 -15.99
C PRO A 209 -0.20 -13.77 -16.37
N VAL A 210 -1.24 -13.23 -16.99
CA VAL A 210 -2.31 -14.01 -17.60
C VAL A 210 -2.02 -14.19 -19.08
N ASN A 211 -2.10 -15.43 -19.55
CA ASN A 211 -1.94 -15.80 -20.95
C ASN A 211 -3.32 -15.96 -21.59
N ARG A 212 -3.40 -15.79 -22.91
CA ARG A 212 -4.61 -16.06 -23.70
C ARG A 212 -4.30 -17.04 -24.81
N TYR A 213 -5.23 -17.92 -25.11
CA TYR A 213 -5.20 -18.78 -26.29
C TYR A 213 -6.59 -18.86 -26.91
N THR A 214 -6.71 -19.57 -28.03
CA THR A 214 -8.00 -19.84 -28.66
C THR A 214 -8.27 -21.34 -28.80
N CYS A 215 -9.55 -21.69 -28.73
CA CYS A 215 -10.05 -22.99 -29.18
C CYS A 215 -11.01 -22.77 -30.34
N MET A 216 -11.05 -23.73 -31.24
CA MET A 216 -11.92 -23.75 -32.40
C MET A 216 -13.01 -24.81 -32.19
N ILE A 217 -14.27 -24.43 -32.44
CA ILE A 217 -15.42 -25.34 -32.39
C ILE A 217 -15.88 -25.61 -33.82
N ARG A 218 -16.07 -26.88 -34.18
CA ARG A 218 -16.62 -27.33 -35.46
C ARG A 218 -18.02 -27.86 -35.25
N GLU A 219 -18.99 -27.27 -35.93
CA GLU A 219 -20.33 -27.84 -36.02
C GLU A 219 -20.47 -28.66 -37.31
N PHE A 220 -21.03 -29.86 -37.21
CA PHE A 220 -21.14 -30.79 -38.34
C PHE A 220 -22.61 -31.18 -38.60
N GLU A 221 -23.05 -31.10 -39.85
CA GLU A 221 -24.32 -31.69 -40.30
C GLU A 221 -24.04 -33.02 -41.01
N THR A 222 -24.79 -34.05 -40.67
CA THR A 222 -24.80 -35.30 -41.46
C THR A 222 -26.01 -35.26 -42.39
N THR A 223 -25.78 -35.18 -43.70
CA THR A 223 -26.86 -35.16 -44.68
C THR A 223 -27.57 -36.52 -44.73
N GLU A 224 -28.87 -36.54 -44.41
CA GLU A 224 -29.68 -37.76 -44.47
C GLU A 224 -29.66 -38.38 -45.88
N GLY A 225 -29.40 -39.69 -45.94
CA GLY A 225 -29.43 -40.49 -47.18
C GLY A 225 -28.09 -40.62 -47.91
N SER A 226 -27.14 -39.69 -47.75
CA SER A 226 -25.76 -39.84 -48.26
C SER A 226 -24.78 -40.32 -47.19
N GLY A 227 -25.05 -40.03 -45.91
CA GLY A 227 -24.09 -40.27 -44.82
C GLY A 227 -22.85 -39.37 -44.88
N SER A 228 -22.89 -38.30 -45.69
CA SER A 228 -21.80 -37.34 -45.79
C SER A 228 -21.89 -36.31 -44.66
N THR A 229 -20.84 -36.24 -43.84
CA THR A 229 -20.65 -35.20 -42.83
C THR A 229 -20.09 -33.94 -43.49
N ASN A 230 -20.80 -32.82 -43.37
CA ASN A 230 -20.38 -31.50 -43.83
C ASN A 230 -20.09 -30.61 -42.62
N LEU A 231 -19.04 -29.79 -42.70
CA LEU A 231 -18.79 -28.71 -41.73
C LEU A 231 -19.81 -27.59 -41.99
N LEU A 232 -20.66 -27.30 -40.99
CA LEU A 232 -21.62 -26.19 -41.02
C LEU A 232 -20.94 -24.88 -40.63
N ASP A 233 -20.32 -24.86 -39.45
CA ASP A 233 -19.72 -23.66 -38.87
C ASP A 233 -18.38 -23.97 -38.20
N LEU A 234 -17.57 -22.93 -38.04
CA LEU A 234 -16.24 -22.97 -37.45
C LEU A 234 -16.03 -21.70 -36.59
N ASP A 235 -16.43 -21.80 -35.33
CA ASP A 235 -16.31 -20.71 -34.36
C ASP A 235 -14.97 -20.72 -33.62
N ARG A 236 -14.60 -19.56 -33.08
CA ARG A 236 -13.37 -19.33 -32.31
C ARG A 236 -13.70 -18.75 -30.95
N PHE A 237 -13.22 -19.39 -29.90
CA PHE A 237 -13.40 -18.97 -28.50
C PHE A 237 -12.06 -18.57 -27.90
N HIS A 238 -12.03 -17.46 -27.16
CA HIS A 238 -10.85 -17.02 -26.41
C HIS A 238 -10.94 -17.54 -24.96
N LEU A 239 -9.84 -18.12 -24.49
CA LEU A 239 -9.69 -18.65 -23.14
C LEU A 239 -8.39 -18.13 -22.52
N PHE A 240 -8.35 -18.08 -21.19
CA PHE A 240 -7.29 -17.42 -20.43
C PHE A 240 -6.74 -18.35 -19.35
N PHE A 241 -5.43 -18.33 -19.10
CA PHE A 241 -4.82 -19.17 -18.07
C PHE A 241 -3.62 -18.48 -17.45
N ASN A 242 -3.33 -18.83 -16.19
CA ASN A 242 -2.11 -18.41 -15.50
C ASN A 242 -1.09 -19.57 -15.50
N SER A 243 0.05 -19.43 -14.81
CA SER A 243 1.10 -20.46 -14.86
C SER A 243 0.69 -21.81 -14.26
N GLN A 244 -0.31 -21.81 -13.38
CA GLN A 244 -0.82 -22.99 -12.70
C GLN A 244 -2.06 -23.61 -13.37
N THR A 245 -2.82 -22.81 -14.14
CA THR A 245 -4.11 -23.23 -14.75
C THR A 245 -4.02 -23.49 -16.25
N ARG A 246 -2.81 -23.78 -16.78
CA ARG A 246 -2.63 -24.17 -18.19
C ARG A 246 -3.53 -25.39 -18.49
N PRO A 247 -4.33 -25.36 -19.58
CA PRO A 247 -5.20 -26.47 -19.94
C PRO A 247 -4.40 -27.75 -20.22
N GLU A 248 -4.93 -28.88 -19.76
CA GLU A 248 -4.51 -30.21 -20.22
C GLU A 248 -5.04 -30.48 -21.65
N PRO A 249 -4.43 -31.42 -22.40
CA PRO A 249 -4.89 -31.79 -23.74
C PRO A 249 -6.28 -32.43 -23.72
N LEU A 250 -7.10 -32.10 -24.71
CA LEU A 250 -8.41 -32.76 -24.93
C LEU A 250 -8.25 -34.20 -25.42
N ARG A 251 -9.25 -35.04 -25.17
CA ARG A 251 -9.28 -36.43 -25.64
C ARG A 251 -9.43 -36.51 -27.17
N GLU A 252 -8.88 -37.58 -27.76
CA GLU A 252 -8.90 -37.83 -29.22
C GLU A 252 -10.33 -37.72 -29.81
N GLU A 253 -11.32 -38.28 -29.12
CA GLU A 253 -12.74 -38.24 -29.50
C GLU A 253 -13.31 -36.80 -29.53
N THR A 254 -12.85 -35.94 -28.61
CA THR A 254 -13.26 -34.53 -28.51
C THR A 254 -12.64 -33.68 -29.62
N VAL A 255 -11.40 -34.00 -30.02
CA VAL A 255 -10.55 -33.18 -30.92
C VAL A 255 -11.10 -33.07 -32.34
N ALA A 256 -11.98 -33.99 -32.76
CA ALA A 256 -12.73 -33.88 -34.00
C ALA A 256 -13.62 -32.61 -34.06
N SER A 257 -14.23 -32.25 -32.93
CA SER A 257 -15.22 -31.17 -32.79
C SER A 257 -14.69 -29.93 -32.06
N PHE A 258 -13.76 -30.09 -31.11
CA PHE A 258 -13.19 -28.99 -30.33
C PHE A 258 -11.67 -29.13 -30.29
N PHE A 259 -10.91 -28.12 -30.75
CA PHE A 259 -9.45 -28.22 -30.75
C PHE A 259 -8.79 -26.89 -30.37
N CYS A 260 -7.76 -26.98 -29.53
CA CYS A 260 -7.06 -25.83 -28.96
C CYS A 260 -5.56 -25.79 -29.35
N HIS A 261 -5.14 -26.66 -30.26
CA HIS A 261 -3.78 -26.79 -30.79
C HIS A 261 -3.80 -27.11 -32.30
N ASP A 262 -2.67 -27.05 -32.99
CA ASP A 262 -2.58 -27.51 -34.39
C ASP A 262 -2.50 -29.04 -34.46
N ILE A 263 -3.66 -29.68 -34.69
CA ILE A 263 -3.80 -31.14 -34.86
C ILE A 263 -2.91 -31.66 -36.00
N GLY A 264 -2.74 -30.90 -37.08
CA GLY A 264 -1.98 -31.35 -38.26
C GLY A 264 -0.48 -31.42 -38.01
N THR A 265 0.02 -30.57 -37.10
CA THR A 265 1.45 -30.54 -36.72
C THR A 265 1.74 -31.41 -35.49
N HIS A 266 0.82 -31.48 -34.52
CA HIS A 266 1.07 -32.08 -33.21
C HIS A 266 0.31 -33.39 -32.93
N GLY A 267 -0.61 -33.80 -33.81
CA GLY A 267 -1.49 -34.96 -33.59
C GLY A 267 -2.70 -34.63 -32.71
N GLU A 268 -3.47 -35.64 -32.35
CA GLU A 268 -4.77 -35.45 -31.68
C GLU A 268 -4.64 -35.21 -30.18
N THR A 269 -3.74 -35.91 -29.47
CA THR A 269 -3.57 -35.82 -28.00
C THR A 269 -2.17 -35.32 -27.57
N PRO A 270 -1.76 -34.10 -27.94
CA PRO A 270 -0.39 -33.64 -27.72
C PRO A 270 -0.13 -33.10 -26.31
N ILE A 271 0.74 -33.77 -25.57
CA ILE A 271 1.22 -33.31 -24.26
C ILE A 271 2.07 -32.04 -24.41
N ASN A 272 1.75 -30.99 -23.65
CA ASN A 272 2.51 -29.73 -23.58
C ASN A 272 2.76 -29.00 -24.92
N SER A 273 1.90 -29.19 -25.93
CA SER A 273 2.06 -28.46 -27.19
C SER A 273 1.62 -26.98 -27.12
N PRO A 274 2.08 -26.15 -28.07
CA PRO A 274 1.62 -24.76 -28.18
C PRO A 274 0.10 -24.71 -28.41
N LEU A 275 -0.58 -23.86 -27.65
CA LEU A 275 -2.00 -23.61 -27.86
C LEU A 275 -2.20 -22.68 -29.08
N LEU A 276 -3.35 -22.75 -29.72
CA LEU A 276 -3.66 -21.88 -30.87
C LEU A 276 -3.65 -20.42 -30.43
N GLU A 277 -2.92 -19.59 -31.19
CA GLU A 277 -2.82 -18.15 -30.96
C GLU A 277 -2.37 -17.77 -29.52
N GLU A 278 -1.62 -18.67 -28.87
CA GLU A 278 -1.10 -18.49 -27.51
C GLU A 278 -0.31 -17.18 -27.41
N THR A 279 -0.82 -16.26 -26.60
CA THR A 279 -0.26 -14.94 -26.34
C THR A 279 0.06 -14.86 -24.85
N THR A 280 1.34 -14.79 -24.50
CA THR A 280 1.78 -14.73 -23.11
C THR A 280 1.64 -13.33 -22.53
N GLY A 281 1.19 -13.20 -21.28
CA GLY A 281 1.14 -11.92 -20.56
C GLY A 281 0.26 -10.85 -21.23
N VAL A 282 -0.95 -11.21 -21.67
CA VAL A 282 -1.89 -10.26 -22.29
C VAL A 282 -2.40 -9.20 -21.31
N PHE A 283 -2.35 -9.49 -20.02
CA PHE A 283 -2.43 -8.58 -18.88
C PHE A 283 -1.83 -9.32 -17.67
N SER A 284 -1.82 -8.70 -16.49
CA SER A 284 -1.39 -9.36 -15.25
C SER A 284 -2.41 -9.18 -14.13
N VAL A 285 -2.27 -9.96 -13.08
CA VAL A 285 -3.12 -9.98 -11.88
C VAL A 285 -2.25 -10.13 -10.65
N TRP A 286 -2.78 -9.85 -9.46
CA TRP A 286 -2.09 -10.26 -8.25
C TRP A 286 -2.28 -11.77 -8.01
N TYR A 287 -1.23 -12.43 -7.60
CA TYR A 287 -1.16 -13.89 -7.50
C TYR A 287 -2.14 -14.43 -6.45
N LYS A 288 -2.95 -15.42 -6.85
CA LYS A 288 -4.02 -15.95 -6.00
C LYS A 288 -3.54 -16.59 -4.70
N ASP A 289 -2.37 -17.25 -4.71
CA ASP A 289 -1.82 -17.90 -3.51
C ASP A 289 -0.88 -16.96 -2.70
N ASP A 290 -0.92 -15.63 -2.91
CA ASP A 290 -0.26 -14.69 -1.99
C ASP A 290 -0.98 -14.77 -0.63
N PRO A 291 -0.29 -15.15 0.47
CA PRO A 291 -0.94 -15.41 1.75
C PRO A 291 -1.75 -14.22 2.29
N ARG A 292 -1.45 -12.99 1.85
CA ARG A 292 -2.12 -11.77 2.28
C ARG A 292 -3.54 -11.61 1.72
N PHE A 293 -3.96 -12.39 0.71
CA PHE A 293 -5.35 -12.40 0.25
C PHE A 293 -6.26 -13.32 1.09
N TYR A 294 -5.67 -14.13 1.96
CA TYR A 294 -6.40 -14.94 2.91
C TYR A 294 -6.58 -14.19 4.22
N ASN A 295 -7.41 -14.74 5.10
CA ASN A 295 -7.56 -14.30 6.48
C ASN A 295 -6.81 -15.31 7.35
N LEU A 296 -5.56 -14.99 7.67
CA LEU A 296 -4.68 -15.85 8.47
C LEU A 296 -4.61 -15.39 9.93
N PHE A 297 -5.00 -14.15 10.22
CA PHE A 297 -4.96 -13.55 11.56
C PHE A 297 -6.30 -13.62 12.32
N GLY A 298 -7.39 -14.02 11.68
CA GLY A 298 -8.68 -14.31 12.33
C GLY A 298 -9.66 -13.13 12.40
N GLY A 299 -9.45 -12.08 11.59
CA GLY A 299 -10.38 -10.95 11.45
C GLY A 299 -11.66 -11.31 10.67
N PRO A 300 -12.46 -10.32 10.26
CA PRO A 300 -13.55 -10.51 9.30
C PRO A 300 -13.11 -10.32 7.84
N GLU A 301 -12.02 -9.58 7.60
CA GLU A 301 -11.55 -9.19 6.27
C GLU A 301 -10.34 -10.02 5.80
N ARG A 302 -9.81 -9.69 4.61
CA ARG A 302 -8.54 -10.25 4.11
C ARG A 302 -7.36 -9.53 4.77
N ASP A 303 -6.29 -10.26 5.09
CA ASP A 303 -5.11 -9.69 5.77
C ASP A 303 -4.57 -8.43 5.05
N ILE A 304 -4.58 -8.39 3.71
CA ILE A 304 -4.13 -7.25 2.91
C ILE A 304 -4.96 -5.97 3.14
N ASN A 305 -6.27 -6.10 3.36
CA ASN A 305 -7.15 -4.97 3.60
C ASN A 305 -6.86 -4.38 4.99
N GLU A 306 -6.69 -5.24 5.99
CA GLU A 306 -6.33 -4.87 7.37
C GLU A 306 -4.91 -4.29 7.46
N LEU A 307 -3.93 -4.82 6.71
CA LEU A 307 -2.58 -4.28 6.58
C LEU A 307 -2.55 -2.87 5.95
N ILE A 308 -3.42 -2.61 4.96
CA ILE A 308 -3.54 -1.27 4.36
C ILE A 308 -4.20 -0.29 5.34
N GLU A 309 -5.24 -0.71 6.08
CA GLU A 309 -5.84 0.10 7.14
C GLU A 309 -4.83 0.40 8.26
N GLN A 310 -4.05 -0.60 8.69
CA GLN A 310 -2.96 -0.43 9.64
C GLN A 310 -1.99 0.64 9.16
N GLU A 311 -1.48 0.57 7.93
CA GLU A 311 -0.57 1.59 7.38
C GLU A 311 -1.20 3.00 7.24
N VAL A 312 -2.52 3.12 7.10
CA VAL A 312 -3.20 4.42 7.23
C VAL A 312 -3.19 4.91 8.67
N ASN A 313 -3.49 4.02 9.62
CA ASN A 313 -3.42 4.30 11.06
C ASN A 313 -1.98 4.60 11.52
N LEU A 314 -0.95 4.02 10.90
CA LEU A 314 0.45 4.31 11.20
C LEU A 314 0.85 5.74 10.77
N GLN A 315 0.21 6.28 9.73
CA GLN A 315 0.40 7.66 9.26
C GLN A 315 -0.35 8.72 10.10
N GLY A 316 -1.07 8.34 11.16
CA GLY A 316 -1.86 9.26 11.98
C GLY A 316 -3.16 9.73 11.31
N ALA A 317 -3.67 8.97 10.33
CA ALA A 317 -5.01 9.14 9.77
C ALA A 317 -5.88 7.93 10.17
N THR A 318 -7.19 8.02 9.99
CA THR A 318 -8.12 6.92 10.25
C THR A 318 -9.07 6.73 9.07
N LEU A 319 -9.46 5.48 8.81
CA LEU A 319 -10.52 5.15 7.85
C LEU A 319 -11.87 5.03 8.58
N SER A 320 -12.98 5.21 7.85
CA SER A 320 -14.33 4.95 8.38
C SER A 320 -14.67 3.46 8.49
N SER A 321 -13.91 2.63 7.80
CA SER A 321 -14.02 1.17 7.72
C SER A 321 -12.79 0.62 7.00
N THR A 322 -12.42 -0.63 7.30
CA THR A 322 -11.43 -1.40 6.54
C THR A 322 -11.77 -1.37 5.03
N PRO A 323 -10.81 -1.10 4.14
CA PRO A 323 -11.09 -0.93 2.72
C PRO A 323 -11.07 -2.29 2.00
N ASP A 324 -12.19 -2.73 1.43
CA ASP A 324 -12.16 -3.91 0.55
C ASP A 324 -11.77 -3.52 -0.88
N LEU A 325 -10.52 -3.81 -1.22
CA LEU A 325 -9.89 -3.31 -2.45
C LEU A 325 -9.76 -4.38 -3.54
N PHE A 326 -9.89 -5.66 -3.24
CA PHE A 326 -9.50 -6.75 -4.14
C PHE A 326 -10.59 -7.79 -4.36
N ALA A 327 -10.77 -8.20 -5.61
CA ALA A 327 -11.73 -9.21 -6.04
C ALA A 327 -11.06 -10.30 -6.90
N GLU A 328 -11.60 -11.51 -6.87
CA GLU A 328 -11.09 -12.64 -7.66
C GLU A 328 -11.53 -12.57 -9.12
N LEU A 329 -10.60 -12.74 -10.06
CA LEU A 329 -10.88 -12.89 -11.48
C LEU A 329 -11.15 -14.37 -11.82
N ASN A 330 -12.37 -14.82 -11.55
CA ASN A 330 -12.86 -16.12 -11.99
C ASN A 330 -13.34 -16.04 -13.44
N TRP A 331 -12.67 -16.71 -14.38
CA TRP A 331 -12.91 -16.53 -15.83
C TRP A 331 -12.74 -17.79 -16.68
N LEU A 332 -13.35 -17.79 -17.86
CA LEU A 332 -13.33 -18.86 -18.88
C LEU A 332 -11.88 -19.26 -19.21
N SER A 333 -11.48 -20.47 -18.80
CA SER A 333 -10.06 -20.87 -18.77
C SER A 333 -9.72 -22.11 -19.57
N TYR A 334 -10.57 -23.15 -19.57
CA TYR A 334 -10.35 -24.36 -20.36
C TYR A 334 -11.66 -25.04 -20.80
N LEU A 335 -11.52 -26.00 -21.72
CA LEU A 335 -12.57 -26.94 -22.09
C LEU A 335 -12.39 -28.22 -21.28
N ASP A 336 -13.40 -28.59 -20.51
CA ASP A 336 -13.53 -29.85 -19.79
C ASP A 336 -14.41 -30.79 -20.62
N ASP A 337 -13.84 -31.89 -21.10
CA ASP A 337 -14.57 -32.93 -21.84
C ASP A 337 -15.03 -34.10 -20.97
N GLY A 338 -14.85 -34.02 -19.65
CA GLY A 338 -15.20 -35.04 -18.68
C GLY A 338 -14.07 -36.03 -18.37
N ASP A 339 -12.85 -35.82 -18.86
CA ASP A 339 -11.70 -36.66 -18.48
C ASP A 339 -11.21 -36.40 -17.05
N ALA A 340 -11.78 -37.12 -16.10
CA ALA A 340 -11.35 -37.11 -14.70
C ALA A 340 -9.97 -37.78 -14.48
N THR A 341 -9.42 -38.50 -15.47
CA THR A 341 -8.16 -39.27 -15.36
C THR A 341 -7.53 -39.47 -16.74
N PRO A 342 -6.53 -38.67 -17.15
CA PRO A 342 -5.96 -38.65 -18.51
C PRO A 342 -5.84 -40.03 -19.18
N GLY A 343 -6.72 -40.29 -20.16
CA GLY A 343 -6.79 -41.57 -20.88
C GLY A 343 -7.69 -42.64 -20.27
N GLY A 344 -8.72 -42.27 -19.50
CA GLY A 344 -9.75 -43.19 -18.99
C GLY A 344 -10.94 -43.36 -19.93
N ASP A 345 -11.47 -44.60 -20.02
CA ASP A 345 -12.65 -44.99 -20.85
C ASP A 345 -14.01 -44.44 -20.33
N ASN A 346 -14.05 -43.24 -19.75
CA ASN A 346 -15.30 -42.63 -19.26
C ASN A 346 -16.07 -41.99 -20.44
N ASP A 347 -17.35 -42.32 -20.58
CA ASP A 347 -18.24 -41.81 -21.64
C ASP A 347 -18.18 -40.27 -21.77
N VAL A 348 -18.01 -39.74 -22.99
CA VAL A 348 -18.05 -38.30 -23.27
C VAL A 348 -19.48 -37.78 -23.10
N THR A 349 -19.79 -37.21 -21.93
CA THR A 349 -21.18 -36.80 -21.60
C THR A 349 -21.53 -35.38 -22.03
N SER A 350 -20.59 -34.43 -21.98
CA SER A 350 -20.67 -33.11 -22.63
C SER A 350 -19.36 -32.34 -22.49
N VAL A 351 -18.89 -31.66 -23.55
CA VAL A 351 -17.81 -30.67 -23.42
C VAL A 351 -18.37 -29.38 -22.80
N GLN A 352 -17.70 -28.85 -21.78
CA GLN A 352 -18.09 -27.61 -21.10
C GLN A 352 -16.91 -26.64 -20.97
N VAL A 353 -17.16 -25.34 -21.07
CA VAL A 353 -16.18 -24.33 -20.69
C VAL A 353 -16.15 -24.22 -19.16
N ARG A 354 -14.97 -24.32 -18.56
CA ARG A 354 -14.75 -24.13 -17.12
C ARG A 354 -14.15 -22.76 -16.82
N ASN A 355 -14.50 -22.25 -15.66
CA ASN A 355 -13.87 -21.07 -15.09
C ASN A 355 -12.78 -21.48 -14.10
N GLU A 356 -11.67 -20.74 -14.07
CA GLU A 356 -10.67 -20.81 -13.01
C GLU A 356 -10.44 -19.43 -12.41
N ASN A 357 -9.96 -19.40 -11.16
CA ASN A 357 -9.40 -18.21 -10.57
C ASN A 357 -8.02 -17.94 -11.19
N LEU A 358 -7.94 -16.87 -11.98
CA LEU A 358 -6.71 -16.41 -12.64
C LEU A 358 -5.79 -15.63 -11.69
N GLY A 359 -6.36 -14.98 -10.67
CA GLY A 359 -5.70 -14.08 -9.72
C GLY A 359 -6.67 -13.04 -9.17
N PHE A 360 -6.14 -12.08 -8.41
CA PHE A 360 -6.89 -10.92 -7.90
C PHE A 360 -6.72 -9.70 -8.81
N TYR A 361 -7.77 -8.89 -8.90
CA TYR A 361 -7.75 -7.55 -9.46
C TYR A 361 -8.30 -6.56 -8.42
N MET A 362 -8.09 -5.27 -8.64
CA MET A 362 -8.42 -4.21 -7.69
C MET A 362 -9.68 -3.44 -8.12
N SER A 363 -10.52 -3.05 -7.16
CA SER A 363 -11.67 -2.19 -7.40
C SER A 363 -11.25 -0.84 -7.99
N PRO A 364 -11.98 -0.29 -8.98
CA PRO A 364 -11.67 1.01 -9.56
C PRO A 364 -12.01 2.13 -8.58
N PHE A 365 -11.18 3.17 -8.56
CA PHE A 365 -11.38 4.33 -7.69
C PHE A 365 -12.24 5.37 -8.41
N LEU A 366 -13.03 6.14 -7.65
CA LEU A 366 -13.81 7.26 -8.17
C LEU A 366 -13.12 8.58 -7.85
N ASP A 367 -12.98 9.44 -8.86
CA ASP A 367 -12.52 10.81 -8.69
C ASP A 367 -13.63 11.66 -8.06
N SER A 368 -13.33 12.40 -6.98
CA SER A 368 -14.33 13.11 -6.17
C SER A 368 -15.01 14.28 -6.89
N ASP A 369 -14.34 14.84 -7.89
CA ASP A 369 -14.76 16.08 -8.54
C ASP A 369 -15.53 15.78 -9.84
N THR A 370 -15.17 14.69 -10.51
CA THR A 370 -15.71 14.28 -11.81
C THR A 370 -16.60 13.04 -11.76
N PHE A 371 -16.60 12.29 -10.64
CA PHE A 371 -17.28 11.00 -10.46
C PHE A 371 -16.88 9.93 -11.48
N LYS A 372 -15.68 10.03 -12.04
CA LYS A 372 -15.16 9.09 -13.04
C LYS A 372 -14.35 7.98 -12.38
N ALA A 373 -14.47 6.78 -12.94
CA ALA A 373 -13.63 5.66 -12.55
C ALA A 373 -12.21 5.83 -13.11
N TYR A 374 -11.21 5.50 -12.29
CA TYR A 374 -9.81 5.43 -12.67
C TYR A 374 -9.10 4.28 -11.97
N CYS A 375 -7.95 3.90 -12.52
CA CYS A 375 -7.03 2.98 -11.89
C CYS A 375 -5.85 3.76 -11.29
N PRO A 376 -5.49 3.54 -10.01
CA PRO A 376 -4.36 4.18 -9.36
C PRO A 376 -3.04 3.98 -10.11
N THR A 377 -2.19 4.99 -10.02
CA THR A 377 -0.88 5.05 -10.65
C THR A 377 0.12 5.64 -9.67
N ARG A 378 1.40 5.66 -10.03
CA ARG A 378 2.50 6.27 -9.28
C ARG A 378 2.21 7.72 -8.88
N ALA A 379 1.45 8.48 -9.67
CA ALA A 379 1.01 9.82 -9.29
C ALA A 379 0.08 9.79 -8.05
N HIS A 380 -0.81 8.81 -7.96
CA HIS A 380 -1.72 8.58 -6.83
C HIS A 380 -0.96 8.07 -5.60
N TYR A 381 -0.10 7.06 -5.73
CA TYR A 381 0.69 6.48 -4.63
C TYR A 381 1.69 7.48 -3.99
N PHE A 382 2.04 8.55 -4.70
CA PHE A 382 2.89 9.63 -4.20
C PHE A 382 2.10 10.92 -3.90
N SER A 383 0.76 10.86 -3.94
CA SER A 383 -0.12 11.97 -3.54
C SER A 383 -0.15 12.15 -2.01
N ASN A 384 -0.92 13.15 -1.53
CA ASN A 384 -1.11 13.38 -0.09
C ASN A 384 -2.15 12.45 0.57
N SER A 385 -2.86 11.61 -0.18
CA SER A 385 -3.84 10.67 0.37
C SER A 385 -3.16 9.62 1.27
N PRO A 386 -3.55 9.49 2.56
CA PRO A 386 -2.99 8.47 3.44
C PRO A 386 -3.23 7.04 2.92
N LEU A 387 -4.40 6.79 2.32
CA LEU A 387 -4.75 5.51 1.72
C LEU A 387 -3.81 5.16 0.56
N PHE A 388 -3.58 6.09 -0.39
CA PHE A 388 -2.66 5.80 -1.50
C PHE A 388 -1.20 5.69 -1.06
N LYS A 389 -0.79 6.38 0.01
CA LYS A 389 0.53 6.19 0.62
C LYS A 389 0.66 4.79 1.27
N ALA A 390 -0.36 4.31 1.97
CA ALA A 390 -0.39 2.95 2.53
C ALA A 390 -0.36 1.87 1.43
N MET A 391 -1.20 2.03 0.40
CA MET A 391 -1.23 1.13 -0.76
C MET A 391 0.10 1.06 -1.54
N LYS A 392 0.96 2.08 -1.43
CA LYS A 392 2.24 2.14 -2.14
C LYS A 392 3.20 0.99 -1.80
N GLU A 393 3.21 0.52 -0.56
CA GLU A 393 4.15 -0.52 -0.13
C GLU A 393 3.74 -1.92 -0.63
N TYR A 394 2.43 -2.15 -0.73
CA TYR A 394 1.85 -3.42 -1.13
C TYR A 394 1.55 -3.52 -2.63
N ILE A 395 1.18 -2.43 -3.30
CA ILE A 395 0.90 -2.44 -4.74
C ILE A 395 2.11 -1.93 -5.51
N GLY A 396 2.56 -0.70 -5.26
CA GLY A 396 3.84 -0.15 -5.74
C GLY A 396 4.02 0.04 -7.25
N VAL A 397 3.13 -0.51 -8.09
CA VAL A 397 3.16 -0.47 -9.56
C VAL A 397 2.00 0.33 -10.12
N ASP A 398 2.12 0.84 -11.34
CA ASP A 398 0.98 1.43 -12.06
C ASP A 398 -0.11 0.37 -12.30
N THR A 399 -1.37 0.79 -12.29
CA THR A 399 -2.52 -0.09 -12.62
C THR A 399 -3.35 0.51 -13.74
N GLU A 400 -3.94 -0.35 -14.56
CA GLU A 400 -4.75 0.03 -15.73
C GLU A 400 -6.11 -0.70 -15.70
N GLY A 401 -7.10 -0.17 -16.41
CA GLY A 401 -8.43 -0.76 -16.49
C GLY A 401 -8.44 -2.11 -17.22
N LEU A 402 -9.19 -3.08 -16.66
CA LEU A 402 -9.54 -4.31 -17.35
C LEU A 402 -10.99 -4.23 -17.86
N TYR A 403 -11.24 -4.68 -19.09
CA TYR A 403 -12.54 -4.64 -19.74
C TYR A 403 -12.96 -6.03 -20.26
N ILE A 404 -14.27 -6.30 -20.21
CA ILE A 404 -14.88 -7.44 -20.90
C ILE A 404 -15.46 -6.96 -22.22
N ALA A 405 -15.12 -7.63 -23.32
CA ALA A 405 -15.73 -7.38 -24.61
C ALA A 405 -16.40 -8.65 -25.16
N LYS A 406 -17.68 -8.55 -25.55
CA LYS A 406 -18.42 -9.65 -26.18
C LYS A 406 -18.36 -9.52 -27.71
N GLU A 407 -18.13 -10.62 -28.41
CA GLU A 407 -18.27 -10.68 -29.86
C GLU A 407 -19.73 -10.46 -30.28
N ASN A 408 -19.97 -9.64 -31.31
CA ASN A 408 -21.32 -9.36 -31.78
C ASN A 408 -21.97 -10.64 -32.35
N ASN A 409 -23.09 -11.04 -31.74
CA ASN A 409 -23.91 -12.21 -32.07
C ASN A 409 -23.30 -13.60 -31.78
N VAL A 410 -22.13 -13.68 -31.12
CA VAL A 410 -21.46 -14.95 -30.76
C VAL A 410 -21.22 -15.00 -29.25
N CYS A 411 -21.17 -16.20 -28.68
CA CYS A 411 -20.91 -16.41 -27.24
C CYS A 411 -19.41 -16.44 -26.88
N ASN A 412 -18.67 -15.51 -27.47
CA ASN A 412 -17.23 -15.38 -27.33
C ASN A 412 -16.89 -14.06 -26.60
N PHE A 413 -16.00 -14.13 -25.62
CA PHE A 413 -15.62 -13.00 -24.78
C PHE A 413 -14.11 -12.81 -24.77
N LEU A 414 -13.68 -11.55 -24.76
CA LEU A 414 -12.27 -11.16 -24.70
C LEU A 414 -12.06 -10.26 -23.48
N LEU A 415 -11.18 -10.68 -22.57
CA LEU A 415 -10.56 -9.78 -21.60
C LEU A 415 -9.49 -8.94 -22.32
N ILE A 416 -9.53 -7.63 -22.12
CA ILE A 416 -8.63 -6.67 -22.75
C ILE A 416 -8.32 -5.52 -21.77
N ASN A 417 -7.06 -5.13 -21.68
CA ASN A 417 -6.59 -4.05 -20.82
C ASN A 417 -6.69 -2.67 -21.50
N GLU A 418 -6.65 -1.62 -20.69
CA GLU A 418 -6.86 -0.22 -21.10
C GLU A 418 -5.89 0.22 -22.20
N SER A 419 -4.60 0.01 -22.00
CA SER A 419 -3.54 0.37 -22.96
C SER A 419 -3.75 -0.21 -24.35
N VAL A 420 -4.24 -1.45 -24.47
CA VAL A 420 -4.50 -2.09 -25.77
C VAL A 420 -5.85 -1.65 -26.35
N VAL A 421 -6.90 -1.51 -25.54
CA VAL A 421 -8.23 -1.14 -26.04
C VAL A 421 -8.29 0.33 -26.45
N GLU A 422 -7.57 1.23 -25.76
CA GLU A 422 -7.52 2.66 -26.09
C GLU A 422 -7.03 2.95 -27.52
N ASP A 423 -6.13 2.13 -28.05
CA ASP A 423 -5.58 2.27 -29.40
C ASP A 423 -6.54 1.84 -30.52
N ILE A 424 -7.53 0.99 -30.21
CA ILE A 424 -8.41 0.37 -31.22
C ILE A 424 -9.89 0.66 -31.07
N TRP A 425 -10.31 1.23 -29.93
CA TRP A 425 -11.73 1.45 -29.65
C TRP A 425 -12.36 2.64 -30.38
N PHE A 426 -13.65 2.50 -30.65
CA PHE A 426 -14.48 3.56 -31.21
C PHE A 426 -15.93 3.40 -30.76
N TYR A 427 -16.70 4.48 -30.84
CA TYR A 427 -18.15 4.39 -30.97
C TYR A 427 -18.57 4.90 -32.35
N LYS A 428 -19.80 4.58 -32.76
CA LYS A 428 -20.37 5.06 -34.02
C LYS A 428 -21.35 6.19 -33.79
N GLN A 429 -21.19 7.28 -34.52
CA GLN A 429 -22.14 8.39 -34.53
C GLN A 429 -22.31 8.90 -35.97
N ASN A 430 -23.55 8.95 -36.44
CA ASN A 430 -23.90 9.36 -37.81
C ASN A 430 -23.12 8.60 -38.91
N GLY A 431 -22.81 7.32 -38.66
CA GLY A 431 -22.04 6.46 -39.58
C GLY A 431 -20.52 6.57 -39.47
N ASN A 432 -20.00 7.58 -38.76
CA ASN A 432 -18.57 7.76 -38.53
C ASN A 432 -18.10 7.04 -37.26
N HIS A 433 -16.87 6.51 -37.29
CA HIS A 433 -16.14 6.05 -36.11
C HIS A 433 -15.54 7.24 -35.37
N ILE A 434 -15.67 7.27 -34.05
CA ILE A 434 -15.09 8.30 -33.18
C ILE A 434 -14.37 7.60 -32.03
N LYS A 435 -13.10 7.96 -31.78
CA LYS A 435 -12.37 7.50 -30.58
C LYS A 435 -13.06 8.09 -29.34
N PRO A 436 -13.51 7.28 -28.37
CA PRO A 436 -14.02 7.82 -27.13
C PRO A 436 -12.91 8.48 -26.33
N THR A 437 -13.31 9.40 -25.47
CA THR A 437 -12.52 10.01 -24.40
C THR A 437 -13.19 9.70 -23.07
N SER A 438 -12.48 9.88 -21.96
CA SER A 438 -13.03 9.77 -20.61
C SER A 438 -14.34 10.57 -20.40
N ASP A 439 -14.56 11.69 -21.13
CA ASP A 439 -15.84 12.44 -21.09
C ASP A 439 -16.93 11.90 -22.00
N THR A 440 -16.56 11.28 -23.13
CA THR A 440 -17.50 10.92 -24.20
C THR A 440 -17.86 9.43 -24.24
N ILE A 441 -17.13 8.59 -23.49
CA ILE A 441 -17.34 7.14 -23.39
C ILE A 441 -18.66 6.77 -22.71
N ALA A 442 -19.11 7.59 -21.75
CA ALA A 442 -20.31 7.35 -20.96
C ALA A 442 -21.57 7.16 -21.82
N GLY A 443 -22.27 6.05 -21.58
CA GLY A 443 -23.50 5.69 -22.28
C GLY A 443 -23.34 5.40 -23.79
N LYS A 444 -22.11 5.14 -24.28
CA LYS A 444 -21.87 4.73 -25.67
C LYS A 444 -21.72 3.22 -25.79
N GLN A 445 -22.09 2.70 -26.96
CA GLN A 445 -21.67 1.36 -27.38
C GLN A 445 -20.24 1.45 -27.91
N ILE A 446 -19.26 1.16 -27.05
CA ILE A 446 -17.86 1.09 -27.44
C ILE A 446 -17.59 -0.25 -28.13
N GLN A 447 -16.92 -0.19 -29.28
CA GLN A 447 -16.61 -1.33 -30.12
C GLN A 447 -15.16 -1.27 -30.60
N PHE A 448 -14.61 -2.42 -30.99
CA PHE A 448 -13.33 -2.51 -31.70
C PHE A 448 -13.33 -3.68 -32.68
N TYR A 449 -12.32 -3.71 -33.55
CA TYR A 449 -12.05 -4.82 -34.45
C TYR A 449 -10.93 -5.69 -33.91
N TRP A 450 -11.14 -7.01 -33.89
CA TRP A 450 -10.20 -7.98 -33.33
C TRP A 450 -9.95 -9.15 -34.29
N PRO A 451 -8.71 -9.67 -34.47
CA PRO A 451 -7.46 -9.25 -33.85
C PRO A 451 -7.10 -7.78 -34.09
N ALA A 452 -6.45 -7.15 -33.11
CA ALA A 452 -6.15 -5.73 -33.14
C ALA A 452 -5.31 -5.30 -34.36
N ASP A 453 -5.58 -4.10 -34.87
CA ASP A 453 -4.67 -3.39 -35.77
C ASP A 453 -4.61 -1.90 -35.42
N PRO A 454 -3.67 -1.49 -34.55
CA PRO A 454 -3.47 -0.09 -34.19
C PRO A 454 -3.11 0.82 -35.38
N SER A 455 -2.66 0.27 -36.51
CA SER A 455 -2.34 1.06 -37.71
C SER A 455 -3.58 1.44 -38.54
N SER A 456 -4.72 0.78 -38.33
CA SER A 456 -5.99 1.06 -39.03
C SER A 456 -7.21 0.67 -38.19
N PRO A 457 -7.38 1.20 -36.97
CA PRO A 457 -8.35 0.72 -35.98
C PRO A 457 -9.82 0.89 -36.40
N TYR A 458 -10.10 1.82 -37.32
CA TYR A 458 -11.45 2.11 -37.80
C TYR A 458 -11.81 1.39 -39.11
N ILE A 459 -10.91 0.60 -39.70
CA ILE A 459 -11.14 -0.11 -40.97
C ILE A 459 -11.21 -1.63 -40.72
N LYS A 460 -12.42 -2.19 -40.72
CA LYS A 460 -12.62 -3.63 -40.53
C LYS A 460 -11.99 -4.45 -41.67
N LYS A 461 -11.03 -5.31 -41.34
CA LYS A 461 -10.46 -6.32 -42.24
C LYS A 461 -11.36 -7.57 -42.32
N SER A 462 -11.21 -8.35 -43.38
CA SER A 462 -12.02 -9.56 -43.63
C SER A 462 -11.92 -10.63 -42.54
N HIS A 463 -10.74 -10.79 -41.94
CA HIS A 463 -10.51 -11.74 -40.84
C HIS A 463 -10.94 -11.21 -39.46
N GLN A 464 -11.19 -9.90 -39.33
CA GLN A 464 -11.55 -9.32 -38.03
C GLN A 464 -13.02 -9.56 -37.69
N ARG A 465 -13.28 -9.74 -36.39
CA ARG A 465 -14.59 -9.76 -35.75
C ARG A 465 -14.83 -8.42 -35.05
N ILE A 466 -16.09 -8.18 -34.64
CA ILE A 466 -16.47 -6.94 -33.96
C ILE A 466 -16.82 -7.29 -32.53
N TYR A 467 -16.07 -6.72 -31.59
CA TYR A 467 -16.36 -6.84 -30.17
C TYR A 467 -17.01 -5.56 -29.67
N THR A 468 -17.88 -5.68 -28.68
CA THR A 468 -18.52 -4.56 -27.96
C THR A 468 -18.13 -4.67 -26.49
N ILE A 469 -17.65 -3.59 -25.87
CA ILE A 469 -17.34 -3.55 -24.43
C ILE A 469 -18.65 -3.64 -23.64
N LYS A 470 -18.62 -4.48 -22.61
CA LYS A 470 -19.76 -4.83 -21.76
C LYS A 470 -19.46 -4.57 -20.30
N ALA A 471 -20.44 -3.99 -19.60
CA ALA A 471 -20.46 -3.96 -18.14
C ALA A 471 -20.88 -5.34 -17.61
N THR A 472 -20.52 -5.66 -16.38
CA THR A 472 -20.70 -7.01 -15.79
C THR A 472 -22.17 -7.44 -15.74
N ASP A 473 -23.09 -6.50 -15.51
CA ASP A 473 -24.54 -6.69 -15.53
C ASP A 473 -25.11 -6.97 -16.94
N GLU A 474 -24.43 -6.56 -18.01
CA GLU A 474 -24.82 -6.83 -19.39
C GLU A 474 -24.43 -8.25 -19.88
N LEU A 475 -23.90 -9.11 -19.00
CA LEU A 475 -23.36 -10.44 -19.33
C LEU A 475 -24.27 -11.62 -18.91
N SER A 476 -25.15 -11.44 -17.93
CA SER A 476 -25.95 -12.54 -17.34
C SER A 476 -26.91 -13.20 -18.33
N ASP A 477 -27.52 -12.43 -19.24
CA ASP A 477 -28.49 -12.90 -20.24
C ASP A 477 -27.81 -13.33 -21.57
N ALA A 478 -26.48 -13.36 -21.62
CA ALA A 478 -25.75 -13.37 -22.89
C ALA A 478 -25.67 -14.73 -23.59
N CYS A 479 -25.59 -15.84 -22.83
CA CYS A 479 -25.07 -17.14 -23.34
C CYS A 479 -25.61 -18.42 -22.68
N GLY A 480 -26.69 -18.37 -21.89
CA GLY A 480 -27.34 -19.57 -21.33
C GLY A 480 -26.63 -20.22 -20.13
N THR A 481 -25.29 -20.20 -20.10
CA THR A 481 -24.54 -20.17 -18.84
C THR A 481 -24.40 -18.73 -18.38
N PRO A 482 -24.70 -18.40 -17.11
CA PRO A 482 -24.33 -17.10 -16.60
C PRO A 482 -22.80 -17.02 -16.57
N VAL A 483 -22.24 -15.95 -17.15
CA VAL A 483 -20.91 -15.48 -16.75
C VAL A 483 -21.09 -14.89 -15.35
N THR A 484 -21.19 -15.76 -14.34
CA THR A 484 -21.23 -15.32 -12.96
C THR A 484 -19.90 -14.67 -12.63
N SER A 485 -19.89 -13.35 -12.58
CA SER A 485 -19.26 -12.70 -11.44
C SER A 485 -19.87 -13.36 -10.20
N THR A 486 -19.07 -14.15 -9.49
CA THR A 486 -19.48 -14.83 -8.25
C THR A 486 -19.59 -13.80 -7.13
N ASN A 487 -20.58 -12.91 -7.25
CA ASN A 487 -21.05 -12.01 -6.20
C ASN A 487 -21.83 -12.83 -5.16
N THR A 488 -21.11 -13.73 -4.49
CA THR A 488 -21.56 -14.50 -3.34
C THR A 488 -20.48 -14.49 -2.26
N ASN A 489 -19.91 -13.32 -1.99
CA ASN A 489 -19.25 -13.01 -0.73
C ASN A 489 -19.79 -11.67 -0.22
N THR A 490 -20.16 -11.64 1.05
CA THR A 490 -20.83 -10.51 1.72
C THR A 490 -19.88 -9.38 2.14
N SER A 491 -18.78 -9.23 1.41
CA SER A 491 -17.86 -8.09 1.44
C SER A 491 -17.41 -7.74 0.02
N GLY A 492 -17.82 -6.54 -0.42
CA GLY A 492 -16.97 -5.55 -1.10
C GLY A 492 -16.44 -5.76 -2.53
N GLY A 493 -16.72 -6.88 -3.23
CA GLY A 493 -16.08 -7.15 -4.54
C GLY A 493 -16.23 -6.11 -5.67
N ILE A 494 -17.32 -5.32 -5.68
CA ILE A 494 -17.49 -4.10 -6.50
C ILE A 494 -18.33 -3.11 -5.65
N PRO A 495 -18.00 -1.81 -5.58
CA PRO A 495 -18.86 -0.82 -4.95
C PRO A 495 -20.22 -0.67 -5.67
N ASP A 496 -21.29 -1.22 -5.08
CA ASP A 496 -22.65 -1.30 -5.64
C ASP A 496 -23.30 0.05 -6.02
N ASN A 497 -22.71 1.19 -5.64
CA ASN A 497 -23.37 2.50 -5.79
C ASN A 497 -23.11 3.23 -7.11
N PHE A 498 -22.02 2.95 -7.86
CA PHE A 498 -21.79 3.57 -9.17
C PHE A 498 -20.99 2.66 -10.12
N PRO A 499 -21.61 2.08 -11.17
CA PRO A 499 -20.86 1.35 -12.19
C PRO A 499 -19.90 2.30 -12.93
N PRO A 500 -18.65 1.88 -13.22
CA PRO A 500 -17.68 2.70 -13.95
C PRO A 500 -18.23 3.29 -15.25
N HIS A 501 -17.99 4.58 -15.47
CA HIS A 501 -18.54 5.36 -16.60
C HIS A 501 -18.13 4.81 -17.97
N ASP A 502 -17.04 4.05 -18.02
CA ASP A 502 -16.43 3.40 -19.18
C ASP A 502 -16.62 1.88 -19.24
N LYS A 503 -17.30 1.29 -18.25
CA LYS A 503 -17.53 -0.14 -18.09
C LYS A 503 -16.27 -0.99 -17.81
N ARG A 504 -15.18 -0.41 -17.27
CA ARG A 504 -14.08 -1.24 -16.73
C ARG A 504 -14.61 -2.13 -15.60
N ILE A 505 -14.15 -3.38 -15.52
CA ILE A 505 -14.54 -4.29 -14.43
C ILE A 505 -13.69 -4.10 -13.19
N GLY A 506 -12.48 -3.54 -13.36
CA GLY A 506 -11.57 -3.20 -12.29
C GLY A 506 -10.19 -2.84 -12.83
N CYS A 507 -9.19 -2.91 -11.97
CA CYS A 507 -7.82 -2.46 -12.21
C CYS A 507 -6.83 -3.61 -12.06
N VAL A 508 -5.93 -3.74 -13.02
CA VAL A 508 -4.88 -4.76 -13.09
C VAL A 508 -3.49 -4.12 -13.03
N PRO A 509 -2.48 -4.79 -12.42
CA PRO A 509 -1.11 -4.28 -12.41
C PRO A 509 -0.51 -4.25 -13.82
N VAL A 510 0.09 -3.11 -14.17
CA VAL A 510 0.91 -2.96 -15.38
C VAL A 510 2.27 -3.57 -15.08
N LEU A 511 2.69 -4.56 -15.87
CA LEU A 511 4.08 -5.00 -15.86
C LEU A 511 4.95 -3.89 -16.46
N ALA A 512 5.99 -3.50 -15.73
CA ALA A 512 7.02 -2.63 -16.30
C ALA A 512 7.85 -3.42 -17.32
N ASP A 513 8.00 -2.86 -18.53
CA ASP A 513 8.90 -3.34 -19.59
C ASP A 513 10.39 -3.35 -19.18
#